data_AF-A0A9D5A9L3-F1
#
_entry.id   AF-A0A9D5A9L3-F1
#
_cell.length_a   1.000
_cell.length_b   1.000
_cell.length_c   1.000
_cell.angle_alpha   90.00
_cell.angle_beta   90.00
_cell.angle_gamma   90.00
#
_symmetry.space_group_name_H-M   'P 1'
#
loop_
_entity.id
_entity.type
_entity.pdbx_description
1 polymer ?
#
loop_
_entity_poly.entity_id
_entity_poly.type
_entity_poly.pdbx_seq_one_letter_code
_entity_poly.pdbx_strand_id
1 'polypeptide(L)'
;MLAGGGSRVFNRSDHAMIQEDFESLNKVFCTCGEGLVSESVVEREAAVVEGVIGLMGQYTEQLMEDFSIATCEASEVGVMSNNGQKLPMPPTTGRWHRSDPNTILRVLCHRNDRAANYFLKRTFQLPKRR
;
A
#
# COMPACT_ATOMS: atom_id res chain seq x y z
N MET A 1 -7.39 -1.73 7.07
CA MET A 1 -7.57 -0.47 6.32
C MET A 1 -7.58 -0.68 4.80
N LEU A 2 -6.59 -1.35 4.20
CA LEU A 2 -6.48 -1.54 2.73
C LEU A 2 -7.31 -2.69 2.12
N ALA A 3 -8.02 -3.44 2.95
CA ALA A 3 -8.99 -4.48 2.54
C ALA A 3 -10.37 -4.30 3.20
N GLY A 4 -10.59 -3.18 3.89
CA GLY A 4 -11.78 -2.97 4.73
C GLY A 4 -12.97 -2.31 4.03
N GLY A 5 -13.02 -2.35 2.69
CA GLY A 5 -14.07 -1.74 1.88
C GLY A 5 -13.77 -0.28 1.45
N GLY A 6 -14.37 0.16 0.35
CA GLY A 6 -14.06 1.43 -0.32
C GLY A 6 -14.51 2.71 0.39
N SER A 7 -15.16 2.60 1.57
CA SER A 7 -15.47 3.77 2.41
C SER A 7 -14.31 4.17 3.32
N ARG A 8 -13.31 3.29 3.49
CA ARG A 8 -12.14 3.58 4.31
C ARG A 8 -11.15 4.40 3.50
N VAL A 9 -10.77 5.55 4.02
CA VAL A 9 -9.78 6.43 3.42
C VAL A 9 -8.82 6.93 4.48
N PHE A 10 -7.62 7.34 4.08
CA PHE A 10 -6.62 7.95 4.96
C PHE A 10 -5.92 9.11 4.25
N ASN A 11 -5.43 10.09 5.02
CA ASN A 11 -4.53 11.15 4.56
C ASN A 11 -3.09 10.78 4.93
N ARG A 12 -2.10 11.35 4.22
CA ARG A 12 -0.68 11.14 4.58
C ARG A 12 -0.36 11.56 6.01
N SER A 13 -1.03 12.60 6.52
CA SER A 13 -0.88 13.08 7.90
C SER A 13 -1.22 12.02 8.95
N ASP A 14 -2.08 11.06 8.60
CA ASP A 14 -2.54 10.02 9.52
C ASP A 14 -1.43 8.98 9.78
N HIS A 15 -0.37 8.95 8.96
CA HIS A 15 0.74 8.00 9.05
C HIS A 15 1.40 8.00 10.44
N ALA A 16 1.70 9.17 11.01
CA ALA A 16 2.40 9.26 12.29
C ALA A 16 1.61 8.59 13.43
N MET A 17 0.31 8.87 13.51
CA MET A 17 -0.58 8.26 14.49
C MET A 17 -0.72 6.75 14.26
N ILE A 18 -0.87 6.31 13.01
CA ILE A 18 -0.98 4.88 12.67
C ILE A 18 0.31 4.12 13.02
N GLN A 19 1.46 4.74 12.79
CA GLN A 19 2.77 4.18 13.14
C GLN A 19 2.90 4.02 14.67
N GLU A 20 2.56 5.06 15.43
CA GLU A 20 2.59 5.04 16.90
C GLU A 20 1.63 3.99 17.50
N ASP A 21 0.40 3.93 16.98
CA ASP A 21 -0.60 2.93 17.38
C ASP A 21 -0.09 1.51 17.11
N PHE A 22 0.54 1.30 15.94
CA PHE A 22 1.09 0.01 15.56
C PHE A 22 2.28 -0.38 16.44
N GLU A 23 3.21 0.54 16.72
CA GLU A 23 4.34 0.28 17.62
C GLU A 23 3.88 -0.07 19.03
N SER A 24 2.84 0.60 19.51
CA SER A 24 2.22 0.30 20.81
C SER A 24 1.60 -1.09 20.81
N LEU A 25 0.87 -1.47 19.75
CA LEU A 25 0.30 -2.80 19.59
C LEU A 25 1.40 -3.87 19.53
N ASN A 26 2.48 -3.62 18.79
CA ASN A 26 3.59 -4.57 18.65
C ASN A 26 4.26 -4.84 20.01
N LYS A 27 4.50 -3.79 20.80
CA LYS A 27 5.05 -3.92 22.17
C LYS A 27 4.18 -4.79 23.07
N VAL A 28 2.85 -4.69 22.97
CA VAL A 28 1.94 -5.55 23.75
C VAL A 28 2.16 -7.03 23.44
N PHE A 29 2.40 -7.39 22.17
CA PHE A 29 2.68 -8.78 21.81
C PHE A 29 4.09 -9.25 22.21
N CYS A 30 5.09 -8.37 22.20
CA CYS A 30 6.46 -8.74 22.60
C CYS A 30 6.66 -8.81 24.13
N THR A 31 5.91 -8.04 24.93
CA THR A 31 6.17 -7.88 26.37
C THR A 31 5.44 -8.89 27.26
N CYS A 32 4.53 -9.68 26.72
CA CYS A 32 3.75 -10.61 27.51
C CYS A 32 4.37 -12.03 27.46
N GLY A 33 4.96 -12.47 28.59
CA GLY A 33 5.64 -13.75 28.75
C GLY A 33 4.73 -14.99 28.73
N GLU A 34 5.37 -16.16 28.69
CA GLU A 34 4.86 -17.56 28.63
C GLU A 34 3.35 -17.76 28.37
N GLY A 35 3.03 -18.24 27.16
CA GLY A 35 1.66 -18.58 26.73
C GLY A 35 1.14 -17.77 25.53
N LEU A 36 1.94 -16.86 24.99
CA LEU A 36 1.61 -16.01 23.84
C LEU A 36 2.39 -16.40 22.57
N VAL A 37 2.04 -15.73 21.46
CA VAL A 37 2.66 -15.90 20.14
C VAL A 37 4.17 -15.69 20.26
N SER A 38 4.97 -16.57 19.64
CA SER A 38 6.43 -16.46 19.69
C SER A 38 6.91 -15.14 19.11
N GLU A 39 7.93 -14.54 19.73
CA GLU A 39 8.52 -13.26 19.30
C GLU A 39 8.88 -13.26 17.81
N SER A 40 9.48 -14.35 17.30
CA SER A 40 9.80 -14.51 15.88
C SER A 40 8.60 -14.47 14.93
N VAL A 41 7.41 -14.87 15.39
CA VAL A 41 6.18 -14.77 14.62
C VAL A 41 5.68 -13.33 14.67
N VAL A 42 5.69 -12.70 15.84
CA VAL A 42 5.31 -11.29 16.01
C VAL A 42 6.17 -10.40 15.10
N GLU A 43 7.49 -10.54 15.15
CA GLU A 43 8.45 -9.80 14.31
C GLU A 43 8.17 -9.99 12.82
N ARG A 44 7.92 -11.23 12.37
CA ARG A 44 7.65 -11.52 10.96
C ARG A 44 6.35 -10.86 10.49
N GLU A 45 5.27 -10.99 11.25
CA GLU A 45 3.99 -10.36 10.88
C GLU A 45 4.08 -8.84 10.99
N ALA A 46 4.83 -8.31 11.97
CA ALA A 46 5.05 -6.89 12.15
C ALA A 46 5.80 -6.25 10.97
N ALA A 47 6.86 -6.89 10.49
CA ALA A 47 7.64 -6.41 9.34
C ALA A 47 6.77 -6.20 8.08
N VAL A 48 5.76 -7.05 7.87
CA VAL A 48 4.80 -6.90 6.77
C VAL A 48 3.96 -5.64 6.95
N VAL A 49 3.45 -5.41 8.16
CA VAL A 49 2.61 -4.24 8.48
C VAL A 49 3.42 -2.95 8.44
N GLU A 50 4.64 -2.93 8.98
CA GLU A 50 5.58 -1.80 8.89
C GLU A 50 5.87 -1.42 7.45
N GLY A 51 6.06 -2.41 6.57
CA GLY A 51 6.22 -2.18 5.14
C GLY A 51 5.02 -1.44 4.53
N VAL A 52 3.80 -1.80 4.93
CA VAL A 52 2.57 -1.12 4.48
C VAL A 52 2.44 0.27 5.08
N ILE A 53 2.69 0.45 6.38
CA ILE A 53 2.63 1.75 7.05
C ILE A 53 3.67 2.71 6.47
N GLY A 54 4.85 2.21 6.10
CA GLY A 54 5.88 2.97 5.38
C GLY A 54 5.35 3.57 4.06
N LEU A 55 4.60 2.80 3.27
CA LEU A 55 3.93 3.32 2.08
C LEU A 55 2.88 4.39 2.42
N MET A 56 2.19 4.27 3.55
CA MET A 56 1.23 5.28 4.00
C MET A 56 1.90 6.61 4.35
N GLY A 57 3.18 6.62 4.70
CA GLY A 57 3.96 7.84 4.95
C GLY A 57 4.52 8.51 3.70
N GLN A 58 4.64 7.79 2.58
CA GLN A 58 5.26 8.32 1.35
C GLN A 58 4.46 9.48 0.71
N TYR A 59 5.18 10.29 -0.07
CA TYR A 59 4.58 11.27 -0.98
C TYR A 59 3.77 10.56 -2.07
N THR A 60 2.70 11.20 -2.52
CA THR A 60 1.79 10.60 -3.50
C THR A 60 2.50 10.39 -4.84
N GLU A 61 3.40 11.30 -5.21
CA GLU A 61 4.23 11.25 -6.41
C GLU A 61 5.18 10.04 -6.38
N GLN A 62 5.81 9.79 -5.23
CA GLN A 62 6.68 8.62 -5.04
C GLN A 62 5.89 7.32 -5.17
N LEU A 63 4.71 7.23 -4.55
CA LEU A 63 3.84 6.05 -4.67
C LEU A 63 3.43 5.76 -6.11
N MET A 64 3.19 6.80 -6.91
CA MET A 64 2.85 6.67 -8.34
C MET A 64 4.04 6.17 -9.17
N GLU A 65 5.24 6.66 -8.89
CA GLU A 65 6.48 6.21 -9.52
C GLU A 65 6.79 4.76 -9.15
N ASP A 66 6.82 4.44 -7.85
CA ASP A 66 7.06 3.10 -7.33
C ASP A 66 6.04 2.09 -7.90
N PHE A 67 4.76 2.48 -7.98
CA PHE A 67 3.73 1.65 -8.61
C PHE A 67 4.00 1.39 -10.09
N SER A 68 4.42 2.43 -10.84
CA SER A 68 4.71 2.31 -12.27
C SER A 68 5.91 1.39 -12.51
N ILE A 69 6.97 1.53 -11.70
CA ILE A 69 8.16 0.66 -11.76
C ILE A 69 7.78 -0.78 -11.41
N ALA A 70 7.15 -1.02 -10.27
CA ALA A 70 6.79 -2.37 -9.81
C ALA A 70 5.83 -3.08 -10.77
N THR A 71 4.93 -2.32 -11.42
CA THR A 71 4.02 -2.91 -12.42
C THR A 71 4.75 -3.26 -13.72
N CYS A 72 5.69 -2.41 -14.17
CA CYS A 72 6.51 -2.70 -15.34
C CYS A 72 7.43 -3.91 -15.12
N GLU A 73 8.02 -4.07 -13.94
CA GLU A 73 8.85 -5.23 -13.60
C GLU A 73 8.04 -6.52 -13.49
N ALA A 74 6.81 -6.44 -12.99
CA ALA A 74 5.90 -7.59 -12.89
C ALA A 74 5.34 -8.03 -14.25
N SER A 75 5.34 -7.15 -15.25
CA SER A 75 4.98 -7.47 -16.62
C SER A 75 6.24 -7.74 -17.46
N GLU A 76 6.46 -8.98 -17.90
CA GLU A 76 7.54 -9.33 -18.85
C GLU A 76 7.46 -8.57 -20.20
N VAL A 77 6.45 -7.73 -20.38
CA VAL A 77 6.26 -6.84 -21.53
C VAL A 77 6.84 -5.47 -21.18
N GLY A 78 8.06 -5.21 -21.65
CA GLY A 78 8.69 -3.91 -21.54
C GLY A 78 7.85 -2.82 -22.20
N VAL A 79 7.13 -2.04 -21.39
CA VAL A 79 6.45 -0.82 -21.84
C VAL A 79 7.03 0.36 -21.08
N MET A 80 7.98 1.04 -21.71
CA MET A 80 8.48 2.33 -21.26
C MET A 80 7.34 3.34 -21.27
N SER A 81 7.06 3.99 -20.13
CA SER A 81 5.93 4.91 -20.00
C SER A 81 6.40 6.36 -19.94
N ASN A 82 6.45 7.00 -21.11
CA ASN A 82 6.18 8.43 -21.25
C ASN A 82 4.90 8.54 -22.09
N ASN A 83 3.84 9.15 -21.54
CA ASN A 83 2.64 9.64 -22.25
C ASN A 83 1.31 8.84 -22.17
N GLY A 84 1.05 8.10 -21.09
CA GLY A 84 -0.33 7.75 -20.72
C GLY A 84 -0.88 6.46 -21.32
N GLN A 85 -0.03 5.44 -21.48
CA GLN A 85 -0.48 4.08 -21.78
C GLN A 85 -0.93 3.33 -20.50
N LYS A 86 -1.82 2.37 -20.73
CA LYS A 86 -2.55 1.56 -19.74
C LYS A 86 -1.58 0.62 -19.01
N LEU A 87 -1.28 0.89 -17.74
CA LEU A 87 -0.61 -0.11 -16.90
C LEU A 87 -1.56 -1.30 -16.71
N PRO A 88 -1.05 -2.56 -16.80
CA PRO A 88 -1.87 -3.71 -16.51
C PRO A 88 -2.35 -3.66 -15.06
N MET A 89 -3.55 -4.20 -14.81
CA MET A 89 -4.01 -4.35 -13.45
C MET A 89 -3.17 -5.46 -12.76
N PRO A 90 -2.43 -5.17 -11.66
CA PRO A 90 -1.70 -6.21 -10.95
C PRO A 90 -2.66 -7.26 -10.34
N PRO A 91 -2.31 -8.55 -10.38
CA PRO A 91 -3.10 -9.59 -9.76
C PRO A 91 -3.19 -9.39 -8.24
N THR A 92 -4.29 -9.80 -7.63
CA THR A 92 -4.39 -9.89 -6.17
C THR A 92 -3.64 -11.13 -5.69
N THR A 93 -2.44 -10.93 -5.15
CA THR A 93 -1.55 -12.00 -4.68
C THR A 93 -1.96 -12.58 -3.31
N GLY A 94 -2.87 -11.90 -2.60
CA GLY A 94 -3.26 -12.26 -1.23
C GLY A 94 -2.16 -12.04 -0.20
N ARG A 95 -1.04 -11.44 -0.60
CA ARG A 95 0.09 -11.09 0.26
C ARG A 95 0.28 -9.58 0.27
N TRP A 96 0.75 -9.06 1.39
CA TRP A 96 1.13 -7.66 1.52
C TRP A 96 2.64 -7.56 1.48
N HIS A 97 3.16 -6.65 0.66
CA HIS A 97 4.58 -6.37 0.61
C HIS A 97 4.80 -4.96 0.07
N ARG A 98 5.79 -4.23 0.62
CA ARG A 98 6.02 -2.83 0.25
C ARG A 98 6.34 -2.62 -1.23
N SER A 99 6.97 -3.61 -1.87
CA SER A 99 7.33 -3.59 -3.29
C SER A 99 6.32 -4.33 -4.19
N ASP A 100 5.24 -4.88 -3.62
CA ASP A 100 4.22 -5.56 -4.41
C ASP A 100 3.28 -4.53 -5.05
N PRO A 101 3.06 -4.57 -6.37
CA PRO A 101 2.25 -3.57 -7.07
C PRO A 101 0.78 -3.58 -6.63
N ASN A 102 0.23 -4.73 -6.20
CA ASN A 102 -1.15 -4.76 -5.67
C ASN A 102 -1.26 -4.01 -4.34
N THR A 103 -0.25 -4.13 -3.47
CA THR A 103 -0.16 -3.41 -2.21
C THR A 103 -0.09 -1.90 -2.43
N ILE A 104 0.82 -1.43 -3.30
CA ILE A 104 0.96 0.00 -3.61
C ILE A 104 -0.32 0.55 -4.26
N LEU A 105 -0.93 -0.20 -5.20
CA LEU A 105 -2.20 0.17 -5.79
C LEU A 105 -3.29 0.36 -4.73
N ARG A 106 -3.39 -0.54 -3.76
CA ARG A 106 -4.39 -0.41 -2.70
C ARG A 106 -4.13 0.78 -1.79
N VAL A 107 -2.87 1.09 -1.50
CA VAL A 107 -2.50 2.33 -0.79
C VAL A 107 -2.99 3.56 -1.57
N LEU A 108 -2.71 3.63 -2.88
CA LEU A 108 -3.19 4.70 -3.75
C LEU A 108 -4.72 4.80 -3.77
N CYS A 109 -5.43 3.67 -3.84
CA CYS A 109 -6.90 3.63 -3.88
C CYS A 109 -7.57 4.15 -2.61
N HIS A 110 -6.98 3.92 -1.44
CA HIS A 110 -7.54 4.37 -0.15
C HIS A 110 -6.96 5.71 0.31
N ARG A 111 -5.97 6.26 -0.41
CA ARG A 111 -5.41 7.57 -0.10
C ARG A 111 -6.37 8.68 -0.53
N ASN A 112 -6.74 9.53 0.41
CA ASN A 112 -7.57 10.72 0.19
C ASN A 112 -6.76 11.86 -0.43
N ASP A 113 -6.33 11.66 -1.68
CA ASP A 113 -5.47 12.59 -2.40
C ASP A 113 -5.95 12.78 -3.85
N ARG A 114 -5.99 14.03 -4.31
CA ARG A 114 -6.48 14.37 -5.65
C ARG A 114 -5.56 13.84 -6.75
N ALA A 115 -4.25 13.88 -6.55
CA ALA A 115 -3.25 13.38 -7.50
C ALA A 115 -3.35 11.85 -7.61
N ALA A 116 -3.47 11.13 -6.49
CA ALA A 116 -3.69 9.68 -6.50
C ALA A 116 -4.95 9.30 -7.30
N ASN A 117 -6.08 9.96 -7.02
CA ASN A 117 -7.34 9.72 -7.73
C ASN A 117 -7.26 10.06 -9.23
N TYR A 118 -6.58 11.16 -9.59
CA TYR A 118 -6.37 11.53 -10.99
C TYR A 118 -5.51 10.50 -11.72
N PHE A 119 -4.40 10.09 -11.10
CA PHE A 119 -3.53 9.04 -11.60
C PHE A 119 -4.30 7.74 -11.86
N LEU A 120 -5.01 7.21 -10.87
CA LEU A 120 -5.76 5.96 -11.00
C LEU A 120 -6.82 6.02 -12.11
N LYS A 121 -7.58 7.12 -12.20
CA LYS A 121 -8.58 7.32 -13.25
C LYS A 121 -7.96 7.34 -14.64
N ARG A 122 -6.83 8.01 -14.80
CA ARG A 122 -6.12 8.08 -16.08
C ARG A 122 -5.49 6.73 -16.45
N THR A 123 -4.77 6.12 -15.51
CA THR A 123 -4.04 4.85 -15.70
C THR A 123 -4.98 3.71 -16.08
N PHE A 124 -6.14 3.60 -15.42
CA PHE A 124 -7.09 2.51 -15.66
C PHE A 124 -8.33 2.92 -16.48
N GLN A 125 -8.37 4.15 -16.99
CA GLN A 125 -9.48 4.69 -17.79
C GLN A 125 -10.84 4.50 -17.09
N LEU A 126 -10.89 4.74 -15.79
CA LEU A 126 -12.08 4.51 -14.99
C LEU A 126 -13.19 5.51 -15.40
N PRO A 127 -14.45 5.06 -15.51
CA PRO A 127 -15.55 5.93 -15.90
C PRO A 127 -15.75 7.04 -14.85
N LYS A 128 -16.17 8.22 -15.32
CA LYS A 128 -16.65 9.27 -14.42
C LYS A 128 -17.95 8.79 -13.76
N ARG A 129 -18.05 8.88 -12.43
CA ARG A 129 -19.31 8.62 -11.73
C ARG A 129 -20.33 9.70 -12.12
N ARG A 130 -21.55 9.28 -12.46
CA ARG A 130 -22.70 10.16 -12.72
C ARG A 130 -23.24 10.74 -11.42
#